data_AF-A0A2K5YN56-F1
#
_entry.id   AF-A0A2K5YN56-F1
#
_cell.length_a   1.000
_cell.length_b   1.000
_cell.length_c   1.000
_cell.angle_alpha   90.00
_cell.angle_beta   90.00
_cell.angle_gamma   90.00
#
_symmetry.space_group_name_H-M   'P 1'
#
loop_
_entity.id
_entity.type
_entity.pdbx_description
1 polymer ?
#
loop_
_entity_poly.entity_id
_entity_poly.type
_entity_poly.pdbx_seq_one_letter_code
_entity_poly.pdbx_strand_id
1 'polypeptide(L)'
;MERAREVIPRSQHQETPVYLGATAGMRLLRMESEELADRVLDVVERSLSNYPFDFQGARIITGQEEGAYGWITINYLLGKFSQKTRWFSIVPYETNNQETFGALDLGGASTQITFVPQNQTTESPDNALQFRLYGKDYNVYTHSFLCYGKDQALWQKLAKDIQVASNEILRDPCFHPGYKKVVNVSDLYKTPCTKRFEMTLPFQQFEIQGIGNYQQCHQSVLELFNTSYCPYSQCAFNGIFLPPLQGDFGAFSAFYFVMNFLNLTSEKVSQEKVTEMMKKFCSQPWEEIKTSYAGVKEKYLSEYCFSGTYILSLLLQGYHFTADSWEHIHFIGKIQGSDAGWTLGYMLNLTNMIPAEQPLSTPLSHSTYVFLMVLFSLVLVIVAIIGLLIFHKPSYFWKDMV
;
A
#
# COMPACT_ATOMS: atom_id res chain seq x y z
N MET A 1 15.93 17.83 -2.14
CA MET A 1 15.73 19.03 -1.30
C MET A 1 15.81 20.32 -2.09
N GLU A 2 16.82 20.54 -2.93
CA GLU A 2 16.87 21.73 -3.82
C GLU A 2 15.59 21.94 -4.65
N ARG A 3 15.10 20.88 -5.31
CA ARG A 3 13.83 20.95 -6.04
C ARG A 3 12.64 21.36 -5.17
N ALA A 4 12.58 20.91 -3.91
CA ALA A 4 11.52 21.32 -3.00
C ALA A 4 11.61 22.82 -2.68
N ARG A 5 12.84 23.35 -2.49
CA ARG A 5 13.10 24.77 -2.26
C ARG A 5 12.70 25.65 -3.44
N GLU A 6 12.78 25.13 -4.66
CA GLU A 6 12.35 25.82 -5.88
C GLU A 6 10.83 25.82 -6.08
N VAL A 7 10.17 24.70 -5.76
CA VAL A 7 8.73 24.50 -6.03
C VAL A 7 7.85 25.14 -4.96
N ILE A 8 8.28 25.09 -3.69
CA ILE A 8 7.51 25.65 -2.59
C ILE A 8 7.79 27.16 -2.52
N PRO A 9 6.75 28.02 -2.41
CA PRO A 9 6.95 29.46 -2.24
C PRO A 9 7.84 29.78 -1.04
N ARG A 10 8.78 30.72 -1.19
CA ARG A 10 9.75 31.08 -0.13
C ARG A 10 9.09 31.48 1.19
N SER A 11 7.93 32.14 1.13
CA SER A 11 7.16 32.53 2.32
C SER A 11 6.61 31.35 3.12
N GLN A 12 6.49 30.17 2.50
CA GLN A 12 5.93 28.96 3.10
C GLN A 12 7.02 27.98 3.56
N HIS A 13 8.30 28.27 3.32
CA HIS A 13 9.39 27.33 3.64
C HIS A 13 9.39 26.96 5.13
N GLN A 14 9.37 27.97 6.02
CA GLN A 14 9.46 27.76 7.47
C GLN A 14 8.24 27.06 8.10
N GLU A 15 7.09 27.03 7.41
CA GLU A 15 5.87 26.36 7.88
C GLU A 15 5.65 24.99 7.21
N THR A 16 6.47 24.64 6.22
CA THR A 16 6.35 23.35 5.52
C THR A 16 7.08 22.28 6.33
N PRO A 17 6.36 21.29 6.89
CA PRO A 17 6.99 20.24 7.65
C PRO A 17 7.69 19.22 6.73
N VAL A 18 8.86 18.76 7.15
CA VAL A 18 9.64 17.73 6.46
C VAL A 18 9.90 16.57 7.41
N TYR A 19 9.53 15.38 6.97
CA TYR A 19 9.74 14.14 7.70
C TYR A 19 10.52 13.15 6.83
N LEU A 20 11.30 12.28 7.47
CA LEU A 20 11.88 11.13 6.80
C LEU A 20 11.48 9.83 7.53
N GLY A 21 10.79 8.95 6.81
CA GLY A 21 10.53 7.58 7.23
C GLY A 21 11.37 6.61 6.42
N ALA A 22 12.27 5.89 7.08
CA ALA A 22 13.01 4.79 6.46
C ALA A 22 12.32 3.45 6.73
N THR A 23 12.37 2.52 5.78
CA THR A 23 11.60 1.26 5.83
C THR A 23 12.51 0.03 5.97
N ALA A 24 12.15 -1.09 5.35
CA ALA A 24 12.81 -2.39 5.51
C ALA A 24 14.33 -2.39 5.31
N GLY A 25 14.88 -1.59 4.39
CA GLY A 25 16.33 -1.52 4.20
C GLY A 25 17.07 -1.05 5.46
N MET A 26 16.55 -0.02 6.13
CA MET A 26 17.10 0.43 7.42
C MET A 26 16.75 -0.50 8.57
N ARG A 27 15.62 -1.24 8.50
CA ARG A 27 15.33 -2.32 9.46
C ARG A 27 16.41 -3.41 9.38
N LEU A 28 16.80 -3.82 8.17
CA LEU A 28 17.90 -4.78 7.95
C LEU A 28 19.24 -4.24 8.44
N LEU A 29 19.58 -2.99 8.10
CA LEU A 29 20.81 -2.36 8.59
C LEU A 29 20.87 -2.31 10.13
N ARG A 30 19.76 -1.95 10.79
CA ARG A 30 19.69 -1.92 12.25
C ARG A 30 19.86 -3.31 12.87
N MET A 31 19.38 -4.36 12.21
CA MET A 31 19.63 -5.75 12.63
C MET A 31 21.09 -6.18 12.47
N GLU A 32 21.80 -5.64 11.47
CA GLU A 32 23.24 -5.87 11.29
C GLU A 32 24.06 -5.06 12.31
N SER A 33 23.73 -3.78 12.49
CA SER A 33 24.40 -2.86 13.39
C SER A 33 23.50 -1.66 13.70
N GLU A 34 23.04 -1.57 14.93
CA GLU A 34 22.26 -0.44 15.44
C GLU A 34 23.05 0.87 15.32
N GLU A 35 24.34 0.87 15.71
CA GLU A 35 25.22 2.03 15.61
C GLU A 35 25.36 2.55 14.16
N LEU A 36 25.43 1.66 13.15
CA LEU A 36 25.47 2.10 11.75
C LEU A 36 24.13 2.68 11.30
N ALA A 37 23.01 2.09 11.71
CA ALA A 37 21.69 2.62 11.39
C ALA A 37 21.50 4.02 11.99
N ASP A 38 21.87 4.21 13.26
CA ASP A 38 21.78 5.50 13.96
C ASP A 38 22.70 6.54 13.32
N ARG A 39 23.95 6.18 12.97
CA ARG A 39 24.85 7.08 12.24
C ARG A 39 24.28 7.53 10.89
N VAL A 40 23.59 6.65 10.17
CA VAL A 40 22.92 7.02 8.92
C VAL A 40 21.77 8.00 9.17
N LEU A 41 20.93 7.75 10.19
CA LEU A 41 19.85 8.66 10.57
C LEU A 41 20.40 10.03 10.99
N ASP A 42 21.41 10.07 11.85
CA ASP A 42 22.11 11.29 12.29
C ASP A 42 22.58 12.15 11.12
N VAL A 43 23.21 11.54 10.11
CA VAL A 43 23.69 12.26 8.93
C VAL A 43 22.53 12.83 8.11
N VAL A 44 21.45 12.06 8.00
CA VAL A 44 20.23 12.50 7.32
C VAL A 44 19.56 13.66 8.07
N GLU A 45 19.43 13.57 9.39
CA GLU A 45 18.87 14.63 10.23
C GLU A 45 19.68 15.92 10.08
N ARG A 46 21.01 15.86 10.28
CA ARG A 46 21.89 17.03 10.09
C ARG A 46 21.76 17.63 8.69
N SER A 47 21.63 16.79 7.66
CA SER A 47 21.47 17.25 6.28
C SER A 47 20.12 17.95 6.06
N LEU A 48 19.02 17.36 6.53
CA LEU A 48 17.68 17.90 6.34
C LEU A 48 17.43 19.16 7.19
N SER A 49 17.98 19.23 8.40
CA SER A 49 17.93 20.41 9.27
C SER A 49 18.63 21.65 8.69
N ASN A 50 19.52 21.47 7.70
CA ASN A 50 20.19 22.60 7.03
C ASN A 50 19.33 23.28 5.95
N TYR A 51 18.18 22.72 5.59
CA TYR A 51 17.25 23.31 4.62
C TYR A 51 16.25 24.24 5.32
N PRO A 52 15.66 25.23 4.62
CA PRO A 52 14.80 26.25 5.23
C PRO A 52 13.38 25.74 5.58
N PHE A 53 13.23 24.44 5.84
CA PHE A 53 11.95 23.80 6.14
C PHE A 53 11.84 23.46 7.62
N ASP A 54 10.61 23.22 8.07
CA ASP A 54 10.35 22.75 9.42
C ASP A 54 10.65 21.25 9.53
N PHE A 55 11.89 20.90 9.89
CA PHE A 55 12.30 19.50 9.99
C PHE A 55 11.79 18.86 11.29
N GLN A 56 10.99 17.82 11.13
CA GLN A 56 10.25 17.18 12.23
C GLN A 56 10.84 15.83 12.67
N GLY A 57 11.93 15.37 12.01
CA GLY A 57 12.69 14.18 12.42
C GLY A 57 12.83 13.11 11.34
N ALA A 58 13.81 12.22 11.56
CA ALA A 58 14.04 11.03 10.75
C ALA A 58 13.92 9.77 11.62
N ARG A 59 13.17 8.76 11.15
CA ARG A 59 13.04 7.50 11.89
C ARG A 59 12.86 6.30 10.99
N ILE A 60 13.12 5.12 11.54
CA ILE A 60 12.77 3.85 10.92
C ILE A 60 11.32 3.52 11.31
N ILE A 61 10.41 3.49 10.34
CA ILE A 61 9.01 3.13 10.59
C ILE A 61 8.87 1.62 10.75
N THR A 62 7.91 1.18 11.56
CA THR A 62 7.62 -0.24 11.71
C THR A 62 6.98 -0.80 10.45
N GLY A 63 7.00 -2.13 10.30
CA GLY A 63 6.34 -2.78 9.17
C GLY A 63 4.81 -2.58 9.18
N GLN A 64 4.21 -2.51 10.37
CA GLN A 64 2.78 -2.28 10.54
C GLN A 64 2.40 -0.83 10.20
N GLU A 65 3.22 0.13 10.60
CA GLU A 65 3.06 1.53 10.18
C GLU A 65 3.12 1.67 8.66
N GLU A 66 4.13 1.07 8.02
CA GLU A 66 4.28 1.09 6.56
C GLU A 66 3.03 0.54 5.85
N GLY A 67 2.51 -0.62 6.31
CA GLY A 67 1.29 -1.22 5.76
C GLY A 67 0.03 -0.38 6.02
N ALA A 68 -0.18 0.06 7.25
CA ALA A 68 -1.34 0.86 7.64
C ALA A 68 -1.40 2.21 6.93
N TYR A 69 -0.27 2.93 6.82
CA TYR A 69 -0.24 4.20 6.10
C TYR A 69 -0.43 4.02 4.59
N GLY A 70 0.01 2.91 4.01
CA GLY A 70 -0.32 2.55 2.62
C GLY A 70 -1.82 2.35 2.43
N TRP A 71 -2.46 1.62 3.34
CA TRP A 71 -3.91 1.41 3.36
C TRP A 71 -4.70 2.71 3.54
N ILE A 72 -4.28 3.58 4.46
CA ILE A 72 -4.87 4.91 4.64
C ILE A 72 -4.76 5.71 3.33
N THR A 73 -3.60 5.71 2.69
CA THR A 73 -3.36 6.48 1.45
C THR A 73 -4.33 6.11 0.35
N ILE A 74 -4.43 4.82 0.00
CA ILE A 74 -5.29 4.41 -1.11
C ILE A 74 -6.76 4.66 -0.81
N ASN A 75 -7.20 4.42 0.43
CA ASN A 75 -8.60 4.63 0.81
C ASN A 75 -8.96 6.11 0.93
N TYR A 76 -8.02 6.96 1.36
CA TYR A 76 -8.17 8.41 1.33
C TYR A 76 -8.32 8.92 -0.11
N LEU A 77 -7.41 8.52 -1.01
CA LEU A 77 -7.43 8.95 -2.42
C LEU A 77 -8.65 8.40 -3.20
N LEU A 78 -9.16 7.22 -2.83
CA LEU A 78 -10.39 6.65 -3.37
C LEU A 78 -11.67 7.23 -2.73
N GLY A 79 -11.53 8.09 -1.70
CA GLY A 79 -12.66 8.70 -0.98
C GLY A 79 -13.49 7.71 -0.16
N LYS A 80 -12.91 6.58 0.28
CA LYS A 80 -13.59 5.48 0.99
C LYS A 80 -13.91 5.79 2.45
N PHE A 81 -13.30 6.81 3.02
CA PHE A 81 -13.54 7.21 4.42
C PHE A 81 -14.71 8.19 4.60
N SER A 82 -15.21 8.82 3.53
CA SER A 82 -16.27 9.83 3.62
C SER A 82 -17.63 9.25 3.25
N GLN A 83 -18.62 9.37 4.14
CA GLN A 83 -20.02 9.18 3.78
C GLN A 83 -20.52 10.44 3.05
N LYS A 84 -21.03 10.31 1.82
CA LYS A 84 -21.76 11.41 1.17
C LYS A 84 -23.13 11.51 1.82
N THR A 85 -23.29 12.37 2.84
CA THR A 85 -24.60 12.69 3.40
C THR A 85 -25.44 13.45 2.38
N ARG A 86 -26.35 12.76 1.67
CA ARG A 86 -27.41 13.40 0.89
C ARG A 86 -28.55 13.76 1.85
N TRP A 87 -28.80 15.06 2.00
CA TRP A 87 -29.73 15.67 2.96
C TRP A 87 -31.21 15.24 2.83
N PHE A 88 -31.63 14.63 1.71
CA PHE A 88 -33.03 14.20 1.50
C PHE A 88 -33.37 12.76 1.94
N SER A 89 -32.58 12.15 2.81
CA SER A 89 -32.80 10.75 3.21
C SER A 89 -33.66 10.66 4.48
N ILE A 90 -34.98 10.80 4.35
CA ILE A 90 -35.97 10.57 5.44
C ILE A 90 -36.14 9.06 5.74
N VAL A 91 -35.45 8.20 4.99
CA VAL A 91 -35.32 6.77 5.24
C VAL A 91 -33.89 6.52 5.68
N PRO A 92 -33.64 5.80 6.79
CA PRO A 92 -32.31 5.27 7.07
C PRO A 92 -32.00 4.30 5.94
N TYR A 93 -31.38 4.80 4.87
CA TYR A 93 -30.77 3.95 3.87
C TYR A 93 -29.70 3.18 4.62
N GLU A 94 -29.82 1.84 4.66
CA GLU A 94 -28.76 0.97 5.14
C GLU A 94 -27.45 1.55 4.62
N THR A 95 -26.59 1.97 5.53
CA THR A 95 -25.24 2.42 5.17
C THR A 95 -24.62 1.24 4.47
N ASN A 96 -24.65 1.26 3.14
CA ASN A 96 -23.92 0.33 2.32
C ASN A 96 -22.47 0.61 2.73
N ASN A 97 -21.96 -0.20 3.67
CA ASN A 97 -20.72 0.00 4.37
C ASN A 97 -19.68 0.08 3.25
N GLN A 98 -19.22 1.29 2.90
CA GLN A 98 -18.30 1.40 1.78
C GLN A 98 -17.07 0.60 2.15
N GLU A 99 -16.92 -0.56 1.51
CA GLU A 99 -15.80 -1.45 1.75
C GLU A 99 -14.54 -0.71 1.31
N THR A 100 -13.63 -0.58 2.28
CA THR A 100 -12.28 -0.07 2.05
C THR A 100 -11.51 -1.09 1.22
N PHE A 101 -10.65 -0.60 0.35
CA PHE A 101 -9.71 -1.46 -0.35
C PHE A 101 -8.68 -2.02 0.64
N GLY A 102 -8.29 -3.28 0.47
CA GLY A 102 -7.03 -3.78 1.00
C GLY A 102 -5.84 -3.16 0.27
N ALA A 103 -4.66 -3.16 0.90
CA ALA A 103 -3.42 -2.63 0.37
C ALA A 103 -2.35 -3.73 0.31
N LEU A 104 -1.74 -3.88 -0.87
CA LEU A 104 -0.60 -4.74 -1.11
C LEU A 104 0.58 -3.88 -1.56
N ASP A 105 1.64 -3.85 -0.76
CA ASP A 105 2.84 -3.08 -1.03
C ASP A 105 4.02 -4.03 -1.21
N LEU A 106 4.77 -3.90 -2.32
CA LEU A 106 5.99 -4.67 -2.55
C LEU A 106 7.16 -3.73 -2.75
N GLY A 107 8.11 -3.80 -1.81
CA GLY A 107 9.40 -3.14 -1.88
C GLY A 107 10.54 -4.09 -2.28
N GLY A 108 11.77 -3.57 -2.18
CA GLY A 108 12.98 -4.38 -2.37
C GLY A 108 13.28 -5.31 -1.20
N ALA A 109 12.95 -4.91 0.03
CA ALA A 109 13.32 -5.64 1.26
C ALA A 109 12.16 -6.18 2.11
N SER A 110 10.94 -5.72 1.90
CA SER A 110 9.73 -6.31 2.51
C SER A 110 8.54 -6.24 1.56
N THR A 111 7.49 -6.97 1.94
CA THR A 111 6.15 -6.85 1.34
C THR A 111 5.11 -6.76 2.46
N GLN A 112 4.02 -6.04 2.21
CA GLN A 112 2.96 -5.78 3.17
C GLN A 112 1.60 -6.18 2.59
N ILE A 113 0.74 -6.68 3.47
CA ILE A 113 -0.68 -6.91 3.19
C ILE A 113 -1.48 -6.29 4.34
N THR A 114 -2.44 -5.43 4.01
CA THR A 114 -3.23 -4.69 5.00
C THR A 114 -4.68 -4.56 4.55
N PHE A 115 -5.65 -5.01 5.34
CA PHE A 115 -7.07 -4.92 5.00
C PHE A 115 -7.96 -5.06 6.23
N VAL A 116 -9.24 -4.72 6.10
CA VAL A 116 -10.25 -4.93 7.15
C VAL A 116 -10.87 -6.31 6.95
N PRO A 117 -10.61 -7.31 7.83
CA PRO A 117 -11.22 -8.62 7.71
C PRO A 117 -12.72 -8.57 8.03
N GLN A 118 -13.49 -9.52 7.49
CA GLN A 118 -14.93 -9.62 7.76
C GLN A 118 -15.22 -9.98 9.23
N ASN A 119 -14.45 -10.91 9.80
CA ASN A 119 -14.53 -11.28 11.20
C ASN A 119 -13.76 -10.29 12.07
N GLN A 120 -14.44 -9.72 13.07
CA GLN A 120 -13.83 -8.75 13.99
C GLN A 120 -12.93 -9.41 15.05
N THR A 121 -13.10 -10.71 15.30
CA THR A 121 -12.25 -11.48 16.20
C THR A 121 -11.00 -11.95 15.44
N THR A 122 -9.83 -11.45 15.84
CA THR A 122 -8.54 -11.84 15.27
C THR A 122 -7.92 -12.99 16.05
N GLU A 123 -7.33 -13.97 15.35
CA GLU A 123 -6.49 -15.02 15.96
C GLU A 123 -5.05 -14.53 16.20
N SER A 124 -4.71 -13.33 15.68
CA SER A 124 -3.41 -12.70 15.87
C SER A 124 -3.60 -11.23 16.26
N PRO A 125 -3.78 -10.93 17.56
CA PRO A 125 -3.92 -9.56 18.06
C PRO A 125 -2.73 -8.66 17.72
N ASP A 126 -1.52 -9.23 17.70
CA ASP A 126 -0.31 -8.49 17.36
C ASP A 126 -0.31 -7.96 15.93
N ASN A 127 -1.08 -8.56 15.02
CA ASN A 127 -1.24 -8.12 13.63
C ASN A 127 -2.52 -7.30 13.40
N ALA A 128 -3.25 -6.94 14.45
CA ALA A 128 -4.44 -6.12 14.38
C ALA A 128 -4.17 -4.70 14.89
N LEU A 129 -4.55 -3.70 14.10
CA LEU A 129 -4.53 -2.29 14.47
C LEU A 129 -5.94 -1.73 14.48
N GLN A 130 -6.25 -0.94 15.50
CA GLN A 130 -7.53 -0.25 15.62
C GLN A 130 -7.34 1.23 15.34
N PHE A 131 -8.12 1.76 14.40
CA PHE A 131 -8.12 3.17 14.04
C PHE A 131 -9.54 3.73 14.10
N ARG A 132 -9.67 4.98 14.54
CA ARG A 132 -10.92 5.74 14.37
C ARG A 132 -10.68 6.83 13.34
N LEU A 133 -11.32 6.72 12.18
CA LEU A 133 -11.14 7.63 11.05
C LEU A 133 -12.52 8.12 10.60
N TYR A 134 -12.74 9.44 10.58
CA TYR A 134 -13.98 10.06 10.11
C TYR A 134 -15.25 9.47 10.75
N GLY A 135 -15.23 9.29 12.06
CA GLY A 135 -16.34 8.82 12.90
C GLY A 135 -16.58 7.32 12.87
N LYS A 136 -15.70 6.55 12.20
CA LYS A 136 -15.81 5.10 12.07
C LYS A 136 -14.59 4.39 12.64
N ASP A 137 -14.82 3.36 13.45
CA ASP A 137 -13.79 2.46 13.94
C ASP A 137 -13.46 1.40 12.89
N TYR A 138 -12.18 1.15 12.68
CA TYR A 138 -11.63 0.19 11.74
C TYR A 138 -10.70 -0.76 12.48
N ASN A 139 -11.02 -2.05 12.47
CA ASN A 139 -10.12 -3.11 12.90
C ASN A 139 -9.39 -3.63 11.66
N VAL A 140 -8.14 -3.24 11.50
CA VAL A 140 -7.33 -3.51 10.31
C VAL A 140 -6.32 -4.60 10.63
N TYR A 141 -6.32 -5.68 9.84
CA TYR A 141 -5.21 -6.62 9.83
C TYR A 141 -4.06 -6.01 9.02
N THR A 142 -2.84 -6.08 9.54
CA THR A 142 -1.63 -5.67 8.83
C THR A 142 -0.46 -6.55 9.18
N HIS A 143 0.30 -6.98 8.18
CA HIS A 143 1.55 -7.68 8.39
C HIS A 143 2.61 -7.25 7.36
N SER A 144 3.87 -7.21 7.81
CA SER A 144 5.04 -6.92 6.98
C SER A 144 6.01 -8.09 7.00
N PHE A 145 6.15 -8.74 5.86
CA PHE A 145 7.09 -9.84 5.69
C PHE A 145 8.48 -9.26 5.33
N LEU A 146 9.29 -9.00 6.35
CA LEU A 146 10.69 -8.61 6.16
C LEU A 146 11.46 -9.73 5.43
N CYS A 147 12.41 -9.36 4.58
CA CYS A 147 13.14 -10.25 3.66
C CYS A 147 12.34 -10.78 2.46
N TYR A 148 11.03 -10.54 2.40
CA TYR A 148 10.16 -10.93 1.28
C TYR A 148 9.84 -9.78 0.32
N GLY A 149 10.63 -8.70 0.36
CA GLY A 149 10.70 -7.79 -0.78
C GLY A 149 11.45 -8.46 -1.94
N LYS A 150 11.19 -8.04 -3.18
CA LYS A 150 11.66 -8.77 -4.36
C LYS A 150 13.19 -8.94 -4.41
N ASP A 151 13.97 -7.95 -3.98
CA ASP A 151 15.44 -8.00 -4.05
C ASP A 151 15.98 -8.98 -3.01
N GLN A 152 15.46 -8.92 -1.79
CA GLN A 152 15.86 -9.82 -0.71
C GLN A 152 15.38 -11.26 -0.97
N ALA A 153 14.20 -11.43 -1.58
CA ALA A 153 13.73 -12.74 -2.03
C ALA A 153 14.64 -13.35 -3.11
N LEU A 154 15.15 -12.54 -4.04
CA LEU A 154 16.15 -12.98 -5.02
C LEU A 154 17.43 -13.43 -4.31
N TRP A 155 17.95 -12.63 -3.38
CA TRP A 155 19.13 -12.99 -2.60
C TRP A 155 18.94 -14.29 -1.81
N GLN A 156 17.79 -14.45 -1.17
CA GLN A 156 17.42 -15.70 -0.51
C GLN A 156 17.42 -16.90 -1.46
N LYS A 157 16.80 -16.74 -2.65
CA LYS A 157 16.77 -17.79 -3.67
C LYS A 157 18.17 -18.17 -4.13
N LEU A 158 19.01 -17.18 -4.43
CA LEU A 158 20.39 -17.40 -4.87
C LEU A 158 21.22 -18.08 -3.77
N ALA A 159 21.08 -17.66 -2.51
CA ALA A 159 21.78 -18.25 -1.38
C ALA A 159 21.36 -19.70 -1.11
N LYS A 160 20.07 -20.02 -1.33
CA LYS A 160 19.56 -21.39 -1.25
C LYS A 160 20.06 -22.25 -2.42
N ASP A 161 19.99 -21.73 -3.64
CA ASP A 161 20.32 -22.46 -4.87
C ASP A 161 21.83 -22.61 -5.12
N ILE A 162 22.70 -21.80 -4.49
CA ILE A 162 24.15 -21.89 -4.72
C ILE A 162 24.74 -23.27 -4.38
N GLN A 163 24.04 -24.08 -3.56
CA GLN A 163 24.41 -25.47 -3.25
C GLN A 163 24.49 -26.35 -4.49
N VAL A 164 23.68 -26.07 -5.52
CA VAL A 164 23.65 -26.85 -6.76
C VAL A 164 24.61 -26.30 -7.83
N ALA A 165 25.35 -25.24 -7.51
CA ALA A 165 26.31 -24.67 -8.45
C ALA A 165 27.48 -25.63 -8.69
N SER A 166 27.93 -25.67 -9.94
CA SER A 166 29.04 -26.52 -10.39
C SER A 166 30.04 -25.65 -11.13
N ASN A 167 31.33 -25.82 -10.83
CA ASN A 167 32.42 -25.02 -11.41
C ASN A 167 32.18 -23.51 -11.30
N GLU A 168 31.73 -23.03 -10.14
CA GLU A 168 31.46 -21.61 -9.87
C GLU A 168 30.35 -21.01 -10.76
N ILE A 169 29.51 -21.84 -11.37
CA ILE A 169 28.41 -21.44 -12.24
C ILE A 169 27.08 -21.88 -11.62
N LEU A 170 26.19 -20.90 -11.40
CA LEU A 170 24.80 -21.14 -11.02
C LEU A 170 23.91 -20.98 -12.26
N ARG A 171 23.39 -22.10 -12.77
CA ARG A 171 22.38 -22.08 -13.85
C ARG A 171 21.03 -21.76 -13.24
N ASP A 172 20.49 -20.59 -13.57
CA ASP A 172 19.32 -20.05 -12.89
C ASP A 172 18.12 -19.89 -13.85
N PRO A 173 16.98 -20.56 -13.57
CA PRO A 173 15.80 -20.51 -14.42
C PRO A 173 15.08 -19.16 -14.43
N CYS A 174 15.34 -18.30 -13.45
CA CYS A 174 14.68 -17.01 -13.28
C CYS A 174 15.31 -15.87 -14.09
N PHE A 175 16.38 -16.15 -14.82
CA PHE A 175 17.04 -15.19 -15.72
C PHE A 175 16.96 -15.67 -17.17
N HIS A 176 16.91 -14.71 -18.09
CA HIS A 176 16.79 -14.96 -19.53
C HIS A 176 17.96 -15.78 -20.09
N PRO A 177 17.74 -16.64 -21.11
CA PRO A 177 18.82 -17.40 -21.74
C PRO A 177 19.93 -16.47 -22.27
N GLY A 178 21.17 -16.78 -21.92
CA GLY A 178 22.35 -15.98 -22.31
C GLY A 178 22.64 -14.79 -21.38
N TYR A 179 21.78 -14.52 -20.39
CA TYR A 179 22.12 -13.57 -19.32
C TYR A 179 23.26 -14.11 -18.46
N LYS A 180 24.21 -13.24 -18.13
CA LYS A 180 25.36 -13.55 -17.26
C LYS A 180 25.59 -12.45 -16.25
N LYS A 181 25.87 -12.82 -15.00
CA LYS A 181 26.25 -11.88 -13.95
C LYS A 181 27.14 -12.54 -12.92
N VAL A 182 28.29 -11.94 -12.63
CA VAL A 182 29.16 -12.35 -11.52
C VAL A 182 28.61 -11.79 -10.21
N VAL A 183 28.59 -12.61 -9.17
CA VAL A 183 28.13 -12.28 -7.83
C VAL A 183 29.22 -12.64 -6.83
N ASN A 184 29.60 -11.70 -5.97
CA ASN A 184 30.49 -11.99 -4.85
C ASN A 184 29.71 -12.70 -3.74
N VAL A 185 30.30 -13.76 -3.18
CA VAL A 185 29.72 -14.49 -2.05
C VAL A 185 29.60 -13.59 -0.81
N SER A 186 30.55 -12.67 -0.61
CA SER A 186 30.47 -11.68 0.48
C SER A 186 29.25 -10.78 0.37
N ASP A 187 28.85 -10.38 -0.85
CA ASP A 187 27.67 -9.54 -1.07
C ASP A 187 26.38 -10.34 -0.86
N LEU A 188 26.37 -11.61 -1.30
CA LEU A 188 25.26 -12.55 -1.11
C LEU A 188 24.94 -12.78 0.38
N TYR A 189 25.96 -12.99 1.21
CA TYR A 189 25.80 -13.26 2.65
C TYR A 189 25.85 -12.02 3.55
N LYS A 190 25.96 -10.81 2.96
CA LYS A 190 25.96 -9.57 3.72
C LYS A 190 24.64 -9.31 4.45
N THR A 191 23.52 -9.59 3.78
CA THR A 191 22.17 -9.29 4.29
C THR A 191 21.73 -10.30 5.37
N PRO A 192 20.99 -9.88 6.41
CA PRO A 192 20.40 -10.80 7.39
C PRO A 192 19.48 -11.84 6.75
N CYS A 193 18.92 -11.53 5.58
CA CYS A 193 17.95 -12.37 4.89
C CYS A 193 18.52 -13.69 4.38
N THR A 194 19.82 -13.76 4.10
CA THR A 194 20.47 -14.96 3.55
C THR A 194 21.14 -15.82 4.62
N LYS A 195 21.23 -15.36 5.87
CA LYS A 195 21.88 -16.08 6.99
C LYS A 195 21.38 -17.52 7.17
N ARG A 196 20.08 -17.78 6.96
CA ARG A 196 19.51 -19.14 7.06
C ARG A 196 20.02 -20.12 6.01
N PHE A 197 20.62 -19.62 4.94
CA PHE A 197 21.19 -20.38 3.82
C PHE A 197 22.70 -20.20 3.73
N GLU A 198 23.33 -19.59 4.72
CA GLU A 198 24.76 -19.33 4.71
C GLU A 198 25.56 -20.63 4.86
N MET A 199 26.58 -20.79 4.04
CA MET A 199 27.50 -21.93 4.10
C MET A 199 28.89 -21.53 3.61
N THR A 200 29.89 -22.33 3.97
CA THR A 200 31.25 -22.15 3.46
C THR A 200 31.33 -22.65 2.02
N LEU A 201 31.55 -21.73 1.09
CA LEU A 201 31.74 -22.04 -0.33
C LEU A 201 33.24 -22.11 -0.67
N PRO A 202 33.67 -23.00 -1.59
CA PRO A 202 35.08 -23.12 -1.97
C PRO A 202 35.56 -22.00 -2.91
N PHE A 203 34.70 -21.04 -3.24
CA PHE A 203 34.94 -19.93 -4.15
C PHE A 203 34.46 -18.60 -3.53
N GLN A 204 35.06 -17.49 -3.95
CA GLN A 204 34.71 -16.15 -3.45
C GLN A 204 33.64 -15.45 -4.30
N GLN A 205 33.43 -15.91 -5.53
CA GLN A 205 32.45 -15.39 -6.47
C GLN A 205 31.91 -16.54 -7.34
N PHE A 206 30.74 -16.33 -7.93
CA PHE A 206 30.14 -17.26 -8.90
C PHE A 206 29.45 -16.49 -10.03
N GLU A 207 29.32 -17.12 -11.20
CA GLU A 207 28.58 -16.57 -12.34
C GLU A 207 27.16 -17.16 -12.40
N ILE A 208 26.15 -16.30 -12.37
CA ILE A 208 24.78 -16.66 -12.72
C ILE A 208 24.70 -16.79 -14.24
N GLN A 209 24.17 -17.91 -14.73
CA GLN A 209 23.83 -18.12 -16.14
C GLN A 209 22.34 -18.38 -16.28
N GLY A 210 21.63 -17.48 -16.97
CA GLY A 210 20.20 -17.60 -17.18
C GLY A 210 19.86 -18.73 -18.16
N ILE A 211 18.83 -19.52 -17.81
CA ILE A 211 18.29 -20.59 -18.66
C ILE A 211 16.84 -20.35 -19.09
N GLY A 212 16.15 -19.34 -18.53
CA GLY A 212 14.85 -18.87 -18.99
C GLY A 212 13.71 -19.88 -18.90
N ASN A 213 13.46 -20.44 -17.72
CA ASN A 213 12.40 -21.43 -17.52
C ASN A 213 11.46 -21.02 -16.40
N TYR A 214 10.29 -20.49 -16.76
CA TYR A 214 9.31 -20.01 -15.78
C TYR A 214 8.89 -21.07 -14.76
N GLN A 215 8.63 -22.31 -15.20
CA GLN A 215 8.14 -23.37 -14.30
C GLN A 215 9.20 -23.74 -13.25
N GLN A 216 10.47 -23.88 -13.66
CA GLN A 216 11.56 -24.15 -12.72
C GLN A 216 11.82 -22.94 -11.82
N CYS A 217 11.71 -21.73 -12.35
CA CYS A 217 11.81 -20.50 -11.56
C CYS A 217 10.71 -20.46 -10.49
N HIS A 218 9.47 -20.73 -10.87
CA HIS A 218 8.32 -20.79 -9.98
C HIS A 218 8.55 -21.80 -8.85
N GLN A 219 9.00 -23.01 -9.16
CA GLN A 219 9.32 -24.01 -8.13
C GLN A 219 10.43 -23.55 -7.18
N SER A 220 11.54 -23.03 -7.69
CA SER A 220 12.62 -22.52 -6.82
C SER A 220 12.15 -21.35 -5.94
N VAL A 221 11.27 -20.48 -6.45
CA VAL A 221 10.66 -19.40 -5.68
C VAL A 221 9.73 -19.94 -4.59
N LEU A 222 8.92 -20.97 -4.87
CA LEU A 222 7.99 -21.55 -3.90
C LEU A 222 8.69 -22.08 -2.64
N GLU A 223 9.89 -22.63 -2.80
CA GLU A 223 10.71 -23.13 -1.69
C GLU A 223 11.15 -22.02 -0.70
N LEU A 224 10.98 -20.74 -1.03
CA LEU A 224 11.21 -19.64 -0.09
C LEU A 224 10.09 -19.50 0.96
N PHE A 225 8.90 -20.01 0.65
CA PHE A 225 7.71 -19.92 1.50
C PHE A 225 7.51 -21.22 2.25
N ASN A 226 7.61 -21.20 3.58
CA ASN A 226 7.29 -22.38 4.37
C ASN A 226 5.78 -22.45 4.65
N THR A 227 5.08 -23.35 3.98
CA THR A 227 3.64 -23.58 4.15
C THR A 227 3.32 -24.86 4.94
N SER A 228 4.35 -25.54 5.48
CA SER A 228 4.19 -26.83 6.17
C SER A 228 3.60 -26.72 7.59
N TYR A 229 3.68 -25.54 8.20
CA TYR A 229 3.23 -25.28 9.56
C TYR A 229 2.36 -24.03 9.62
N CYS A 230 1.17 -24.16 10.22
CA CYS A 230 0.28 -23.05 10.52
C CYS A 230 -0.40 -23.28 11.88
N PRO A 231 -0.14 -22.45 12.90
CA PRO A 231 -0.76 -22.58 14.22
C PRO A 231 -2.15 -21.92 14.32
N TYR A 232 -2.66 -21.38 13.22
CA TYR A 232 -3.92 -20.64 13.14
C TYR A 232 -4.90 -21.36 12.19
N SER A 233 -6.14 -20.85 12.06
CA SER A 233 -7.11 -21.38 11.10
C SER A 233 -6.61 -21.38 9.67
N GLN A 234 -5.85 -20.36 9.31
CA GLN A 234 -5.12 -20.25 8.04
C GLN A 234 -3.96 -19.25 8.19
N CYS A 235 -2.94 -19.46 7.37
CA CYS A 235 -1.74 -18.65 7.37
C CYS A 235 -1.44 -18.21 5.94
N ALA A 236 -0.72 -17.11 5.80
CA ALA A 236 -0.02 -16.80 4.56
C ALA A 236 1.08 -17.86 4.33
N PHE A 237 2.26 -17.59 4.86
CA PHE A 237 3.41 -18.49 4.89
C PHE A 237 4.23 -18.24 6.17
N ASN A 238 5.17 -19.14 6.47
CA ASN A 238 6.00 -19.15 7.67
C ASN A 238 5.21 -19.13 8.99
N GLY A 239 4.03 -19.76 9.00
CA GLY A 239 3.17 -19.81 10.19
C GLY A 239 2.54 -18.47 10.59
N ILE A 240 2.54 -17.48 9.70
CA ILE A 240 1.93 -16.16 9.96
C ILE A 240 0.44 -16.20 9.61
N PHE A 241 -0.42 -15.93 10.60
CA PHE A 241 -1.87 -15.81 10.43
C PHE A 241 -2.23 -14.89 9.26
N LEU A 242 -3.20 -15.28 8.44
CA LEU A 242 -3.79 -14.42 7.41
C LEU A 242 -5.31 -14.61 7.46
N PRO A 243 -6.11 -13.57 7.78
CA PRO A 243 -7.56 -13.68 7.71
C PRO A 243 -8.05 -14.02 6.29
N PRO A 244 -9.28 -14.53 6.11
CA PRO A 244 -9.84 -14.74 4.78
C PRO A 244 -9.85 -13.42 4.02
N LEU A 245 -9.40 -13.45 2.76
CA LEU A 245 -9.41 -12.27 1.90
C LEU A 245 -10.85 -11.80 1.66
N GLN A 246 -11.07 -10.49 1.68
CA GLN A 246 -12.37 -9.87 1.44
C GLN A 246 -12.18 -8.52 0.74
N GLY A 247 -13.06 -8.23 -0.21
CA GLY A 247 -13.11 -6.96 -0.93
C GLY A 247 -12.01 -6.80 -1.98
N ASP A 248 -11.94 -5.60 -2.54
CA ASP A 248 -10.93 -5.21 -3.54
C ASP A 248 -9.59 -4.85 -2.88
N PHE A 249 -8.48 -5.10 -3.57
CA PHE A 249 -7.12 -4.80 -3.13
C PHE A 249 -6.41 -3.87 -4.11
N GLY A 250 -5.80 -2.80 -3.62
CA GLY A 250 -4.85 -1.98 -4.36
C GLY A 250 -3.44 -2.51 -4.20
N ALA A 251 -2.81 -2.98 -5.29
CA ALA A 251 -1.44 -3.45 -5.34
C ALA A 251 -0.52 -2.39 -5.98
N PHE A 252 0.42 -1.84 -5.21
CA PHE A 252 1.24 -0.69 -5.64
C PHE A 252 2.74 -0.95 -5.44
N SER A 253 3.56 0.08 -5.63
CA SER A 253 5.02 -0.03 -5.65
C SER A 253 5.51 -1.05 -6.70
N ALA A 254 6.36 -2.01 -6.33
CA ALA A 254 6.90 -2.96 -7.29
C ALA A 254 5.85 -3.91 -7.88
N PHE A 255 4.71 -4.15 -7.20
CA PHE A 255 3.58 -4.85 -7.81
C PHE A 255 3.14 -4.14 -9.09
N TYR A 256 2.88 -2.82 -8.99
CA TYR A 256 2.47 -2.01 -10.14
C TYR A 256 3.55 -1.92 -11.21
N PHE A 257 4.79 -1.55 -10.86
CA PHE A 257 5.82 -1.31 -11.88
C PHE A 257 6.17 -2.57 -12.68
N VAL A 258 6.23 -3.75 -12.03
CA VAL A 258 6.50 -5.02 -12.72
C VAL A 258 5.32 -5.41 -13.59
N MET A 259 4.09 -5.35 -13.07
CA MET A 259 2.90 -5.71 -13.87
C MET A 259 2.67 -4.73 -15.01
N ASN A 260 2.94 -3.44 -14.82
CA ASN A 260 2.82 -2.42 -15.86
C ASN A 260 3.86 -2.64 -16.97
N PHE A 261 5.09 -3.01 -16.62
CA PHE A 261 6.11 -3.37 -17.62
C PHE A 261 5.66 -4.53 -18.51
N LEU A 262 4.97 -5.52 -17.92
CA LEU A 262 4.40 -6.66 -18.63
C LEU A 262 3.07 -6.35 -19.34
N ASN A 263 2.62 -5.09 -19.30
CA ASN A 263 1.34 -4.61 -19.84
C ASN A 263 0.11 -5.33 -19.24
N LEU A 264 0.17 -5.61 -17.93
CA LEU A 264 -0.87 -6.34 -17.17
C LEU A 264 -1.73 -5.44 -16.27
N THR A 265 -1.64 -4.12 -16.45
CA THR A 265 -2.37 -3.13 -15.63
C THR A 265 -3.54 -2.47 -16.37
N SER A 266 -3.62 -2.66 -17.69
CA SER A 266 -4.51 -1.93 -18.59
C SER A 266 -5.91 -2.55 -18.70
N GLU A 267 -5.98 -3.89 -18.64
CA GLU A 267 -7.21 -4.68 -18.69
C GLU A 267 -7.13 -5.80 -17.66
N LYS A 268 -8.29 -6.31 -17.22
CA LYS A 268 -8.31 -7.50 -16.36
C LYS A 268 -7.87 -8.70 -17.17
N VAL A 269 -6.73 -9.27 -16.81
CA VAL A 269 -6.14 -10.44 -17.45
C VAL A 269 -6.23 -11.61 -16.49
N SER A 270 -6.75 -12.75 -16.95
CA SER A 270 -6.87 -13.94 -16.10
C SER A 270 -5.51 -14.43 -15.63
N GLN A 271 -5.47 -15.09 -14.47
CA GLN A 271 -4.26 -15.66 -13.88
C GLN A 271 -3.51 -16.58 -14.86
N GLU A 272 -4.23 -17.40 -15.62
CA GLU A 272 -3.66 -18.32 -16.62
C GLU A 272 -2.95 -17.54 -17.72
N LYS A 273 -3.58 -16.45 -18.18
CA LYS A 273 -3.03 -15.65 -19.26
C LYS A 273 -1.78 -14.91 -18.83
N VAL A 274 -1.76 -14.38 -17.60
CA VAL A 274 -0.54 -13.81 -17.02
C VAL A 274 0.57 -14.85 -16.92
N THR A 275 0.25 -16.06 -16.51
CA THR A 275 1.20 -17.18 -16.43
C THR A 275 1.78 -17.55 -17.81
N GLU A 276 0.96 -17.59 -18.86
CA GLU A 276 1.42 -17.82 -20.25
C GLU A 276 2.37 -16.71 -20.73
N MET A 277 2.02 -15.45 -20.45
CA MET A 277 2.86 -14.31 -20.79
C MET A 277 4.22 -14.38 -20.10
N MET A 278 4.24 -14.74 -18.82
CA MET A 278 5.48 -14.93 -18.07
C MET A 278 6.34 -16.07 -18.63
N LYS A 279 5.73 -17.22 -18.97
CA LYS A 279 6.44 -18.34 -19.64
C LYS A 279 7.11 -17.88 -20.92
N LYS A 280 6.38 -17.15 -21.77
CA LYS A 280 6.92 -16.60 -23.02
C LYS A 280 8.06 -15.62 -22.73
N PHE A 281 7.83 -14.61 -21.89
CA PHE A 281 8.80 -13.57 -21.57
C PHE A 281 10.12 -14.16 -21.03
N CYS A 282 10.05 -15.03 -20.03
CA CYS A 282 11.23 -15.64 -19.40
C CYS A 282 12.09 -16.46 -20.39
N SER A 283 11.48 -17.08 -21.40
CA SER A 283 12.17 -17.89 -22.40
C SER A 283 12.92 -17.09 -23.47
N GLN A 284 12.68 -15.78 -23.57
CA GLN A 284 13.30 -14.95 -24.61
C GLN A 284 14.79 -14.71 -24.33
N PRO A 285 15.69 -14.82 -25.33
CA PRO A 285 17.11 -14.57 -25.18
C PRO A 285 17.42 -13.16 -24.66
N TRP A 286 18.45 -13.05 -23.83
CA TRP A 286 18.83 -11.79 -23.18
C TRP A 286 19.14 -10.66 -24.18
N GLU A 287 19.81 -10.96 -25.30
CA GLU A 287 20.11 -9.95 -26.33
C GLU A 287 18.85 -9.42 -27.02
N GLU A 288 17.84 -10.28 -27.22
CA GLU A 288 16.56 -9.88 -27.83
C GLU A 288 15.76 -8.98 -26.86
N ILE A 289 15.77 -9.31 -25.57
CA ILE A 289 15.16 -8.51 -24.51
C ILE A 289 15.84 -7.14 -24.40
N LYS A 290 17.18 -7.08 -24.34
CA LYS A 290 17.91 -5.80 -24.32
C LYS A 290 17.58 -4.93 -25.52
N THR A 291 17.49 -5.53 -26.71
CA THR A 291 17.17 -4.81 -27.95
C THR A 291 15.73 -4.28 -27.93
N SER A 292 14.78 -5.12 -27.52
CA SER A 292 13.35 -4.79 -27.49
C SER A 292 13.01 -3.71 -26.45
N TYR A 293 13.80 -3.62 -25.38
CA TYR A 293 13.58 -2.71 -24.25
C TYR A 293 14.77 -1.80 -23.97
N ALA A 294 15.43 -1.29 -25.02
CA ALA A 294 16.67 -0.49 -24.91
C ALA A 294 16.54 0.79 -24.02
N GLY A 295 15.32 1.29 -23.79
CA GLY A 295 15.07 2.43 -22.89
C GLY A 295 15.02 2.07 -21.40
N VAL A 296 14.99 0.78 -21.04
CA VAL A 296 14.91 0.31 -19.66
C VAL A 296 16.31 0.01 -19.15
N LYS A 297 16.66 0.52 -17.96
CA LYS A 297 17.97 0.25 -17.35
C LYS A 297 18.12 -1.25 -17.13
N GLU A 298 19.25 -1.81 -17.55
CA GLU A 298 19.52 -3.25 -17.49
C GLU A 298 19.29 -3.85 -16.10
N LYS A 299 19.65 -3.12 -15.03
CA LYS A 299 19.44 -3.57 -13.64
C LYS A 299 17.99 -3.92 -13.30
N TYR A 300 17.02 -3.27 -13.95
CA TYR A 300 15.60 -3.60 -13.78
C TYR A 300 15.17 -4.66 -14.80
N LEU A 301 15.63 -4.50 -16.05
CA LEU A 301 15.27 -5.39 -17.15
C LEU A 301 15.66 -6.84 -16.90
N SER A 302 16.85 -7.07 -16.31
CA SER A 302 17.36 -8.40 -15.97
C SER A 302 16.53 -9.12 -14.92
N GLU A 303 15.75 -8.40 -14.11
CA GLU A 303 15.04 -8.95 -12.96
C GLU A 303 13.55 -9.20 -13.24
N TYR A 304 12.99 -8.80 -14.39
CA TYR A 304 11.53 -8.91 -14.60
C TYR A 304 11.03 -10.35 -14.67
N CYS A 305 11.82 -11.29 -15.21
CA CYS A 305 11.42 -12.71 -15.22
C CYS A 305 11.28 -13.23 -13.78
N PHE A 306 12.30 -13.02 -12.95
CA PHE A 306 12.25 -13.33 -11.52
C PHE A 306 11.12 -12.58 -10.82
N SER A 307 11.04 -11.25 -10.97
CA SER A 307 10.12 -10.39 -10.21
C SER A 307 8.65 -10.70 -10.54
N GLY A 308 8.33 -10.93 -11.82
CA GLY A 308 6.98 -11.34 -12.22
C GLY A 308 6.62 -12.71 -11.67
N THR A 309 7.53 -13.68 -11.74
CA THR A 309 7.33 -15.02 -11.17
C THR A 309 7.17 -14.96 -9.64
N TYR A 310 7.96 -14.12 -8.98
CA TYR A 310 7.89 -13.88 -7.53
C TYR A 310 6.56 -13.27 -7.12
N ILE A 311 6.10 -12.23 -7.82
CA ILE A 311 4.80 -11.60 -7.54
C ILE A 311 3.66 -12.62 -7.68
N LEU A 312 3.64 -13.41 -8.75
CA LEU A 312 2.61 -14.44 -8.93
C LEU A 312 2.66 -15.47 -7.80
N SER A 313 3.86 -15.92 -7.42
CA SER A 313 4.02 -16.86 -6.30
C SER A 313 3.50 -16.28 -4.99
N LEU A 314 3.88 -15.02 -4.71
CA LEU A 314 3.50 -14.32 -3.50
C LEU A 314 1.98 -14.10 -3.42
N LEU A 315 1.35 -13.63 -4.50
CA LEU A 315 -0.09 -13.38 -4.52
C LEU A 315 -0.88 -14.70 -4.43
N LEU A 316 -0.52 -15.69 -5.25
CA LEU A 316 -1.33 -16.90 -5.42
C LEU A 316 -1.07 -17.94 -4.32
N GLN A 317 0.19 -18.18 -3.96
CA GLN A 317 0.56 -19.19 -2.95
C GLN A 317 0.87 -18.57 -1.58
N GLY A 318 1.36 -17.33 -1.55
CA GLY A 318 1.69 -16.65 -0.30
C GLY A 318 0.47 -16.01 0.37
N TYR A 319 -0.33 -15.27 -0.40
CA TYR A 319 -1.52 -14.55 0.09
C TYR A 319 -2.83 -15.26 -0.24
N HIS A 320 -2.78 -16.40 -0.94
CA HIS A 320 -3.94 -17.23 -1.30
C HIS A 320 -4.98 -16.52 -2.18
N PHE A 321 -4.54 -15.60 -3.05
CA PHE A 321 -5.42 -15.12 -4.11
C PHE A 321 -5.69 -16.26 -5.10
N THR A 322 -6.90 -16.82 -5.07
CA THR A 322 -7.43 -17.78 -6.06
C THR A 322 -7.85 -17.07 -7.35
N ALA A 323 -8.22 -17.84 -8.38
CA ALA A 323 -8.73 -17.30 -9.64
C ALA A 323 -9.91 -16.32 -9.45
N ASP A 324 -10.82 -16.60 -8.50
CA ASP A 324 -11.95 -15.72 -8.21
C ASP A 324 -11.49 -14.41 -7.53
N SER A 325 -10.59 -14.51 -6.55
CA SER A 325 -10.08 -13.34 -5.83
C SER A 325 -9.04 -12.52 -6.61
N TRP A 326 -8.41 -13.10 -7.63
CA TRP A 326 -7.47 -12.42 -8.52
C TRP A 326 -8.12 -11.21 -9.21
N GLU A 327 -9.38 -11.34 -9.60
CA GLU A 327 -10.18 -10.27 -10.22
C GLU A 327 -10.39 -9.06 -9.31
N HIS A 328 -10.17 -9.21 -8.00
CA HIS A 328 -10.26 -8.16 -7.00
C HIS A 328 -8.94 -7.44 -6.76
N ILE A 329 -7.86 -7.81 -7.45
CA ILE A 329 -6.58 -7.10 -7.38
C ILE A 329 -6.53 -6.01 -8.45
N HIS A 330 -6.27 -4.78 -8.00
CA HIS A 330 -6.11 -3.60 -8.84
C HIS A 330 -4.66 -3.13 -8.73
N PHE A 331 -3.88 -3.24 -9.80
CA PHE A 331 -2.51 -2.76 -9.82
C PHE A 331 -2.49 -1.23 -10.04
N ILE A 332 -2.08 -0.48 -9.01
CA ILE A 332 -2.24 0.98 -8.96
C ILE A 332 -0.88 1.67 -8.84
N GLY A 333 -0.57 2.53 -9.80
CA GLY A 333 0.57 3.46 -9.69
C GLY A 333 0.16 4.77 -9.02
N LYS A 334 -0.88 5.41 -9.55
CA LYS A 334 -1.38 6.71 -9.09
C LYS A 334 -2.90 6.72 -8.97
N ILE A 335 -3.41 7.47 -8.00
CA ILE A 335 -4.84 7.77 -7.82
C ILE A 335 -4.97 9.29 -7.77
N GLN A 336 -5.78 9.88 -8.67
CA GLN A 336 -5.97 11.33 -8.76
C GLN A 336 -4.66 12.13 -8.85
N GLY A 337 -3.66 11.58 -9.56
CA GLY A 337 -2.35 12.22 -9.76
C GLY A 337 -1.35 12.02 -8.61
N SER A 338 -1.77 11.46 -7.47
CA SER A 338 -0.90 11.15 -6.33
C SER A 338 -0.46 9.69 -6.37
N ASP A 339 0.80 9.42 -5.99
CA ASP A 339 1.34 8.06 -5.94
C ASP A 339 0.66 7.22 -4.85
N ALA A 340 0.37 5.95 -5.17
CA ALA A 340 -0.02 4.97 -4.18
C ALA A 340 1.23 4.50 -3.40
N GLY A 341 1.18 4.59 -2.07
CA GLY A 341 2.29 4.29 -1.18
C GLY A 341 1.97 4.75 0.24
N TRP A 342 2.90 4.61 1.18
CA TRP A 342 2.64 4.94 2.59
C TRP A 342 2.83 6.42 2.94
N THR A 343 3.52 7.21 2.11
CA THR A 343 3.98 8.56 2.47
C THR A 343 2.85 9.56 2.68
N LEU A 344 1.76 9.48 1.91
CA LEU A 344 0.61 10.38 2.09
C LEU A 344 -0.12 10.08 3.40
N GLY A 345 -0.40 8.82 3.70
CA GLY A 345 -1.04 8.39 4.95
C GLY A 345 -0.20 8.74 6.17
N TYR A 346 1.13 8.63 6.05
CA TYR A 346 2.07 9.08 7.06
C TYR A 346 1.96 10.59 7.30
N MET A 347 1.96 11.38 6.23
CA MET A 347 1.81 12.84 6.29
C MET A 347 0.47 13.24 6.90
N LEU A 348 -0.62 12.63 6.46
CA LEU A 348 -1.98 12.91 6.94
C LEU A 348 -2.13 12.63 8.44
N ASN A 349 -1.49 11.57 8.95
CA ASN A 349 -1.50 11.26 10.36
C ASN A 349 -0.67 12.26 11.17
N LEU A 350 0.57 12.54 10.74
CA LEU A 350 1.48 13.42 11.50
C LEU A 350 1.07 14.89 11.51
N THR A 351 0.30 15.33 10.51
CA THR A 351 -0.28 16.69 10.49
C THR A 351 -1.66 16.76 11.13
N ASN A 352 -2.14 15.68 11.76
CA ASN A 352 -3.49 15.57 12.32
C ASN A 352 -4.60 15.93 11.32
N MET A 353 -4.37 15.70 10.02
CA MET A 353 -5.34 15.95 8.96
C MET A 353 -6.35 14.82 8.78
N ILE A 354 -6.18 13.71 9.51
CA ILE A 354 -7.19 12.64 9.60
C ILE A 354 -7.99 12.83 10.89
N PRO A 355 -9.19 13.44 10.83
CA PRO A 355 -10.00 13.62 12.03
C PRO A 355 -10.58 12.28 12.47
N ALA A 356 -10.62 12.07 13.79
CA ALA A 356 -11.28 10.90 14.38
C ALA A 356 -12.80 10.93 14.16
N GLU A 357 -13.42 12.10 14.12
CA GLU A 357 -14.85 12.30 13.87
C GLU A 357 -15.10 12.97 12.52
N GLN A 358 -16.29 12.80 11.93
CA GLN A 358 -16.63 13.58 10.75
C GLN A 358 -16.71 15.08 11.12
N PRO A 359 -16.12 15.98 10.31
CA PRO A 359 -16.31 17.40 10.52
C PRO A 359 -17.81 17.72 10.43
N LEU A 360 -18.33 18.55 11.34
CA LEU A 360 -19.74 18.96 11.33
C LEU A 360 -20.08 19.53 9.95
N SER A 361 -20.91 18.82 9.19
CA SER A 361 -21.50 19.37 7.98
C SER A 361 -22.63 20.31 8.38
N THR A 362 -22.52 21.58 8.00
CA THR A 362 -23.61 22.53 8.19
C THR A 362 -24.82 22.05 7.39
N PRO A 363 -26.01 21.91 8.01
CA PRO A 363 -27.15 21.23 7.40
C PRO A 363 -27.68 21.92 6.13
N LEU A 364 -27.36 23.21 5.96
CA LEU A 364 -27.76 24.05 4.86
C LEU A 364 -26.54 24.84 4.39
N SER A 365 -26.43 25.10 3.08
CA SER A 365 -25.51 26.14 2.62
C SER A 365 -25.89 27.46 3.29
N HIS A 366 -24.91 28.33 3.54
CA HIS A 366 -25.16 29.63 4.16
C HIS A 366 -26.27 30.41 3.43
N SER A 367 -26.28 30.35 2.10
CA SER A 367 -27.34 30.93 1.26
C SER A 367 -28.74 30.36 1.52
N THR A 368 -28.87 29.03 1.59
CA THR A 368 -30.16 28.36 1.80
C THR A 368 -30.67 28.59 3.22
N TYR A 369 -29.76 28.59 4.20
CA TYR A 369 -30.10 28.90 5.59
C TYR A 369 -30.66 30.31 5.74
N VAL A 370 -29.98 31.31 5.17
CA VAL A 370 -30.42 32.71 5.20
C VAL A 370 -31.77 32.85 4.49
N PHE A 371 -31.95 32.22 3.33
CA PHE A 371 -33.20 32.23 2.60
C PHE A 371 -34.37 31.67 3.43
N LEU A 372 -34.19 30.50 4.05
CA LEU A 372 -35.23 29.86 4.88
C LEU A 372 -35.55 30.71 6.12
N MET A 373 -34.55 31.31 6.77
CA MET A 373 -34.76 32.22 7.91
C MET A 373 -35.62 33.42 7.53
N VAL A 374 -35.34 34.05 6.38
CA VAL A 374 -36.13 35.19 5.88
C VAL A 374 -37.55 34.75 5.53
N LEU A 375 -37.70 33.61 4.84
CA LEU A 375 -39.00 33.06 4.47
C LEU A 375 -39.88 32.77 5.70
N PHE A 376 -39.36 32.06 6.70
CA PHE A 376 -40.11 31.74 7.92
C PHE A 376 -40.45 32.98 8.74
N SER A 377 -39.55 33.97 8.77
CA SER A 377 -39.83 35.25 9.44
C SER A 377 -40.98 35.99 8.77
N LEU A 378 -41.02 36.04 7.43
CA LEU A 378 -42.13 36.64 6.68
C LEU A 378 -43.45 35.91 6.91
N VAL A 379 -43.44 34.57 6.91
CA VAL A 379 -44.63 33.76 7.20
C VAL A 379 -45.16 34.04 8.60
N LEU A 380 -44.28 34.12 9.62
CA LEU A 380 -44.68 34.45 10.99
C LEU A 380 -45.31 35.83 11.09
N VAL A 381 -44.76 36.83 10.40
CA VAL A 381 -45.33 38.19 10.35
C VAL A 381 -46.72 38.16 9.70
N ILE A 382 -46.89 37.43 8.59
CA ILE A 382 -48.19 37.29 7.93
C ILE A 382 -49.21 36.62 8.85
N VAL A 383 -48.83 35.53 9.53
CA VAL A 383 -49.70 34.81 10.48
C VAL A 383 -50.06 35.72 11.66
N ALA A 384 -49.11 36.49 12.19
CA ALA A 384 -49.38 37.45 13.26
C ALA A 384 -50.33 38.57 12.83
N ILE A 385 -50.17 39.10 11.61
CA ILE A 385 -51.09 40.10 11.03
C ILE A 385 -52.49 39.52 10.85
N ILE A 386 -52.61 38.30 10.30
CA ILE A 386 -53.89 37.61 10.13
C ILE A 386 -54.53 37.34 11.50
N GLY A 387 -53.76 36.86 12.47
CA GLY A 387 -54.20 36.65 13.84
C GLY A 387 -54.72 37.94 14.47
N LEU A 388 -53.95 39.04 14.37
CA LEU A 388 -54.41 40.35 14.82
C LEU A 388 -55.71 40.75 14.13
N LEU A 389 -55.84 40.64 12.81
CA LEU A 389 -57.06 41.00 12.09
C LEU A 389 -58.30 40.16 12.48
N ILE A 390 -58.10 38.88 12.80
CA ILE A 390 -59.18 37.98 13.26
C ILE A 390 -59.57 38.30 14.72
N PHE A 391 -58.60 38.52 15.60
CA PHE A 391 -58.84 38.76 17.04
C PHE A 391 -59.17 40.23 17.37
N HIS A 392 -58.86 41.21 16.51
CA HIS A 392 -59.27 42.61 16.67
C HIS A 392 -60.73 42.89 16.30
N LYS A 393 -61.51 41.86 15.90
CA LYS A 393 -62.97 41.97 15.75
C LYS A 393 -63.73 41.27 16.89
N PRO A 394 -63.87 41.88 18.08
CA PRO A 394 -64.96 41.54 18.98
C PRO A 394 -65.87 42.77 19.19
N SER A 395 -66.88 42.99 18.33
CA SER A 395 -68.05 43.82 18.71
C SER A 395 -69.33 43.73 17.84
N TYR A 396 -69.56 42.70 17.01
CA TYR A 396 -70.75 42.70 16.13
C TYR A 396 -71.58 41.40 16.04
N PHE A 397 -71.47 40.46 16.98
CA PHE A 397 -72.26 39.21 16.93
C PHE A 397 -72.96 38.80 18.23
N TRP A 398 -73.23 39.73 19.14
CA TRP A 398 -74.15 39.49 20.28
C TRP A 398 -75.14 40.66 20.42
N LYS A 399 -76.08 40.74 19.48
CA LYS A 399 -77.36 41.45 19.63
C LYS A 399 -78.33 40.75 18.68
N ASP A 400 -79.03 39.76 19.20
CA ASP A 400 -80.41 39.38 18.87
C ASP A 400 -80.72 38.02 19.54
N MET A 401 -80.95 38.09 20.86
CA MET A 401 -81.68 37.10 21.64
C MET A 401 -82.37 37.80 22.81
N VAL A 402 -83.52 38.41 22.53
CA VAL A 402 -84.66 38.60 23.46
C VAL A 402 -85.93 38.39 22.64
#